data_AF-A0AAJ5V571-F1
#
_entry.id   AF-A0AAJ5V571-F1
#
_cell.length_a   1.000
_cell.length_b   1.000
_cell.length_c   1.000
_cell.angle_alpha   90.00
_cell.angle_beta   90.00
_cell.angle_gamma   90.00
#
_symmetry.space_group_name_H-M   'P 1'
#
loop_
_entity.id
_entity.type
_entity.pdbx_description
1 polymer ?
#
loop_
_entity_poly.entity_id
_entity_poly.type
_entity_poly.pdbx_seq_one_letter_code
_entity_poly.pdbx_strand_id
1 'polypeptide(L)'
;MTDIASAAGGSVRSLSEGFQRALQQSPMQYVKALRLDAARNELLCSGSDRLVSEVAEAWGFNHLGRFSEQYRRRFGELPSSTPRG
;
A
#
# COMPACT_ATOMS: atom_id res chain seq x y z
N MET A 1 -16.99 -4.40 9.51
CA MET A 1 -16.49 -3.88 8.22
C MET A 1 -17.01 -2.45 8.03
N THR A 2 -16.80 -1.60 9.04
CA THR A 2 -17.61 -0.39 9.23
C THR A 2 -16.77 0.68 9.95
N ASP A 3 -15.72 1.21 9.32
CA ASP A 3 -14.91 2.23 10.02
C ASP A 3 -14.19 3.27 9.14
N ILE A 4 -14.65 3.47 7.90
CA ILE A 4 -14.14 4.56 7.04
C ILE A 4 -15.27 5.45 6.50
N ALA A 5 -16.53 5.00 6.58
CA ALA A 5 -17.68 5.74 6.04
C ALA A 5 -18.24 6.82 6.98
N SER A 6 -17.93 6.79 8.28
CA SER A 6 -18.56 7.69 9.26
C SER A 6 -17.78 8.98 9.55
N ALA A 7 -16.53 9.09 9.10
CA ALA A 7 -15.68 10.26 9.36
C ALA A 7 -15.84 11.40 8.33
N ALA A 8 -16.57 11.17 7.23
CA ALA A 8 -16.87 12.19 6.23
C ALA A 8 -18.34 12.02 5.84
N GLY A 9 -19.17 13.04 6.04
CA GLY A 9 -20.63 13.01 5.84
C GLY A 9 -21.09 12.85 4.38
N GLY A 10 -20.65 11.80 3.70
CA GLY A 10 -21.06 11.42 2.36
C GLY A 10 -20.87 9.92 2.19
N SER A 11 -21.93 9.22 1.77
CA SER A 11 -21.92 7.78 1.51
C SER A 11 -20.69 7.35 0.72
N VAL A 12 -20.18 6.13 0.95
CA VAL A 12 -19.03 5.49 0.25
C VAL A 12 -19.02 5.73 -1.28
N ARG A 13 -20.21 5.91 -1.87
CA ARG A 13 -20.45 6.27 -3.26
C ARG A 13 -19.93 7.66 -3.65
N SER A 14 -20.14 8.69 -2.82
CA SER A 14 -19.66 10.06 -3.04
C SER A 14 -18.14 10.19 -2.91
N LEU A 15 -17.53 9.45 -1.97
CA LEU A 15 -16.07 9.37 -1.85
C LEU A 15 -15.44 8.70 -3.07
N SER A 16 -16.05 7.61 -3.57
CA SER A 16 -15.59 6.91 -4.77
C SER A 16 -15.72 7.76 -6.04
N GLU A 17 -16.84 8.49 -6.19
CA GLU A 17 -17.08 9.40 -7.32
C GLU A 17 -16.16 10.64 -7.26
N GLY A 18 -15.87 11.16 -6.06
CA GLY A 18 -14.92 12.25 -5.86
C GLY A 18 -13.47 11.85 -6.15
N PHE A 19 -13.06 10.65 -5.73
CA PHE A 19 -11.74 10.09 -6.02
C PHE A 19 -11.51 9.85 -7.53
N GLN A 20 -12.51 9.32 -8.23
CA GLN A 20 -12.43 9.08 -9.68
C GLN A 20 -12.29 10.38 -10.49
N ARG A 21 -12.99 11.45 -10.08
CA ARG A 21 -12.93 12.75 -10.77
C ARG A 21 -11.63 13.51 -10.52
N ALA A 22 -10.98 13.31 -9.37
CA ALA A 22 -9.77 14.06 -9.00
C ALA A 22 -8.45 13.40 -9.42
N LEU A 23 -8.38 12.06 -9.50
CA LEU A 23 -7.09 11.34 -9.57
C LEU A 23 -6.90 10.46 -10.81
N GLN A 24 -7.91 10.34 -11.70
CA GLN A 24 -7.88 9.45 -12.88
C GLN A 24 -7.43 7.99 -12.60
N GLN A 25 -7.53 7.55 -11.34
CA GLN A 25 -7.14 6.21 -10.90
C GLN A 25 -8.29 5.58 -10.12
N SER A 26 -8.42 4.26 -10.17
CA SER A 26 -9.41 3.60 -9.33
C SER A 26 -9.03 3.78 -7.85
N PRO A 27 -9.98 3.97 -6.93
CA PRO A 27 -9.69 4.09 -5.49
C PRO A 27 -8.80 2.95 -4.97
N MET A 28 -8.94 1.75 -5.55
CA MET A 28 -8.11 0.59 -5.23
C MET A 28 -6.64 0.73 -5.66
N GLN A 29 -6.35 1.38 -6.79
CA GLN A 29 -4.98 1.66 -7.23
C GLN A 29 -4.30 2.66 -6.30
N TYR A 30 -5.04 3.70 -5.89
CA TYR A 30 -4.51 4.70 -4.96
C TYR A 30 -4.22 4.12 -3.58
N VAL A 31 -5.15 3.35 -3.00
CA VAL A 31 -4.92 2.67 -1.72
C VAL A 31 -3.73 1.71 -1.81
N LYS A 32 -3.58 1.01 -2.94
CA LYS A 32 -2.43 0.12 -3.16
C LYS A 32 -1.11 0.89 -3.21
N ALA A 33 -1.08 2.05 -3.88
CA ALA A 33 0.09 2.93 -3.91
C ALA A 33 0.50 3.36 -2.49
N LEU A 34 -0.46 3.80 -1.68
CA LEU A 34 -0.20 4.16 -0.28
C LEU A 34 0.33 2.99 0.55
N ARG A 35 -0.22 1.78 0.37
CA ARG A 35 0.26 0.57 1.05
C ARG A 35 1.69 0.20 0.64
N LEU A 36 2.07 0.38 -0.63
CA LEU A 36 3.45 0.17 -1.08
C LEU A 36 4.41 1.17 -0.43
N ASP A 37 4.02 2.44 -0.32
CA ASP A 37 4.84 3.47 0.34
C ASP A 37 5.05 3.16 1.82
N ALA A 38 3.97 2.79 2.52
CA ALA A 38 4.04 2.42 3.92
C ALA A 38 4.89 1.16 4.17
N ALA A 39 4.75 0.15 3.32
CA ALA A 39 5.57 -1.06 3.37
C ALA A 39 7.07 -0.73 3.15
N ARG A 40 7.40 0.16 2.21
CA ARG A 40 8.79 0.61 2.02
C ARG A 40 9.34 1.34 3.22
N ASN A 41 8.57 2.27 3.79
CA ASN A 41 8.98 3.00 4.99
C ASN A 41 9.26 2.04 6.16
N GLU A 42 8.41 1.03 6.34
CA GLU A 42 8.62 -0.01 7.35
C GLU A 42 9.86 -0.85 7.07
N LEU A 43 10.15 -1.21 5.81
CA LEU A 43 11.39 -1.92 5.46
C LEU A 43 12.66 -1.08 5.72
N LEU A 44 12.60 0.23 5.49
CA LEU A 44 13.71 1.15 5.76
C LEU A 44 13.95 1.35 7.27
N CYS A 45 12.86 1.42 8.06
CA CYS A 45 12.93 1.64 9.50
C CYS A 45 13.03 0.36 10.33
N SER A 46 12.76 -0.81 9.74
CA SER A 46 12.95 -2.10 10.41
C SER A 46 14.39 -2.56 10.25
N GLY A 47 14.95 -3.06 11.35
CA GLY A 47 16.22 -3.77 11.28
C GLY A 47 16.13 -5.04 10.43
N SER A 48 17.28 -5.68 10.23
CA SER A 48 17.41 -6.90 9.41
C SER A 48 16.55 -8.09 9.88
N ASP A 49 16.02 -8.04 11.10
CA ASP A 49 15.27 -9.14 11.72
C ASP A 49 13.87 -9.34 11.14
N ARG A 50 13.27 -8.31 10.52
CA ARG A 50 11.90 -8.40 10.03
C ARG A 50 11.82 -8.91 8.60
N LEU A 51 11.06 -9.97 8.36
CA LEU A 51 10.96 -10.59 7.05
C LEU A 51 10.12 -9.72 6.10
N VAL A 52 10.53 -9.71 4.83
CA VAL A 52 9.75 -9.07 3.75
C VAL A 52 8.30 -9.57 3.71
N SER A 53 8.10 -10.86 3.97
CA SER A 53 6.77 -11.48 3.98
C SER A 53 5.87 -10.93 5.08
N GLU A 54 6.42 -10.67 6.27
CA GLU A 54 5.67 -10.12 7.39
C GLU A 54 5.26 -8.67 7.13
N VAL A 55 6.14 -7.89 6.51
CA VAL A 55 5.82 -6.51 6.10
C VAL A 55 4.75 -6.52 5.00
N ALA A 56 4.88 -7.39 4.00
CA ALA A 56 3.88 -7.52 2.94
C ALA A 56 2.50 -7.88 3.51
N GLU A 57 2.44 -8.85 4.43
CA GLU A 57 1.20 -9.26 5.09
C GLU A 57 0.60 -8.13 5.94
N ALA A 58 1.41 -7.43 6.73
CA ALA A 58 0.97 -6.30 7.57
C ALA A 58 0.29 -5.18 6.75
N TRP A 59 0.75 -4.94 5.52
CA TRP A 59 0.17 -3.95 4.60
C TRP A 59 -0.87 -4.53 3.63
N GLY A 60 -1.30 -5.78 3.85
CA GLY A 60 -2.42 -6.41 3.15
C GLY A 60 -2.07 -6.99 1.77
N PHE A 61 -0.82 -7.40 1.57
CA PHE A 61 -0.37 -8.10 0.36
C PHE A 61 -0.26 -9.61 0.60
N ASN A 62 -1.26 -10.35 0.16
CA ASN A 62 -1.33 -11.81 0.36
C ASN A 62 -0.55 -12.62 -0.70
N HIS A 63 0.02 -11.96 -1.72
CA HIS A 63 0.76 -12.60 -2.80
C HIS A 63 2.14 -11.96 -2.94
N LEU A 64 3.16 -12.60 -2.35
CA LEU A 64 4.52 -12.06 -2.27
C LEU A 64 5.16 -11.79 -3.63
N GLY A 65 4.90 -12.63 -4.64
CA GLY A 65 5.38 -12.40 -6.01
C GLY A 65 4.80 -11.13 -6.64
N ARG A 66 3.47 -10.93 -6.52
CA ARG A 66 2.81 -9.72 -7.04
C ARG A 66 3.20 -8.47 -6.26
N PHE A 67 3.39 -8.59 -4.95
CA PHE A 67 3.92 -7.51 -4.11
C PHE A 67 5.31 -7.10 -4.60
N SER A 68 6.23 -8.05 -4.73
CA SER A 68 7.61 -7.77 -5.16
C SER A 68 7.66 -7.15 -6.55
N GLU A 69 6.82 -7.62 -7.48
CA GLU A 69 6.71 -7.03 -8.81
C GLU A 69 6.19 -5.58 -8.76
N GLN A 70 5.13 -5.33 -8.00
CA GLN A 70 4.53 -3.99 -7.86
C GLN A 70 5.47 -3.02 -7.14
N TYR A 71 6.16 -3.51 -6.11
CA TYR A 71 7.17 -2.77 -5.37
C TYR A 71 8.32 -2.36 -6.29
N ARG A 72 8.87 -3.31 -7.06
CA ARG A 72 9.93 -3.02 -8.04
C ARG A 72 9.48 -2.04 -9.12
N ARG A 73 8.26 -2.19 -9.63
CA ARG A 73 7.69 -1.25 -10.61
C ARG A 73 7.59 0.18 -10.06
N ARG A 74 7.39 0.35 -8.74
CA ARG A 74 7.24 1.65 -8.09
C ARG A 74 8.56 2.26 -7.64
N PHE A 75 9.47 1.47 -7.07
CA PHE A 75 10.68 1.95 -6.40
C PHE A 75 11.99 1.60 -7.11
N GLY A 76 11.93 0.80 -8.18
CA GLY A 76 13.13 0.38 -8.93
C GLY A 76 13.97 -0.71 -8.25
N GLU A 77 13.60 -1.15 -7.05
CA GLU A 77 14.32 -2.13 -6.25
C GLU A 77 13.42 -3.29 -5.80
N LEU A 78 13.99 -4.42 -5.40
CA LEU A 78 13.21 -5.49 -4.74
C LEU A 78 13.00 -5.14 -3.26
N PRO A 79 11.90 -5.56 -2.63
CA PRO A 79 11.71 -5.38 -1.19
C PRO A 79 12.85 -5.97 -0.34
N SER A 80 13.43 -7.10 -0.79
CA SER A 80 14.58 -7.75 -0.16
C SER A 80 15.89 -6.96 -0.30
N SER A 81 15.97 -6.05 -1.27
CA SER A 81 17.14 -5.23 -1.56
C SER A 81 17.02 -3.82 -0.97
N THR A 82 15.90 -3.51 -0.30
CA THR A 82 15.70 -2.23 0.38
C THR A 82 16.74 -2.11 1.50
N PRO A 83 17.57 -1.04 1.55
CA PRO A 83 18.57 -0.86 2.60
C PRO A 83 17.90 -0.79 3.97
N ARG A 84 18.31 -1.68 4.87
CA ARG A 84 17.78 -1.73 6.25
C ARG A 84 18.77 -1.04 7.18
N GLY A 85 18.23 -0.21 8.08
CA GLY A 85 19.00 0.49 9.12
C GLY A 85 19.46 -0.43 10.25
#